data_AF-A0A952HDU6-F1
#
_entry.id   AF-A0A952HDU6-F1
#
_cell.length_a   1.000
_cell.length_b   1.000
_cell.length_c   1.000
_cell.angle_alpha   90.00
_cell.angle_beta   90.00
_cell.angle_gamma   90.00
#
_symmetry.space_group_name_H-M   'P 1'
#
loop_
_entity.id
_entity.type
_entity.pdbx_description
1 polymer ?
#
loop_
_entity_poly.entity_id
_entity_poly.type
_entity_poly.pdbx_seq_one_letter_code
_entity_poly.pdbx_strand_id
1 'polypeptide(L)'
;HEEVAAVMAHELAHVQHRDTLTMTIVATLAGAISMLGNFAFFFGGNRDNNNPFGFVGVLVAMIVAPFAAMVVQMAVSRTREYEADRRGAEIFGHPLWLASALNKIARGAEQIPNPDAERNPAMAHLFIINPLHGERMDNLFSTHPSTENRIAALQEMAREMGGAPQASRRQASPPPIQPEGSSAGPWGSRPEEASTPAEPEPPKPNPWGRNPTGPRTIRSKGPWS
;
A
#
# COMPACT_ATOMS: atom_id res chain seq x y z
N HIS A 1 3.11 14.02 6.13
CA HIS A 1 4.08 12.91 5.90
C HIS A 1 3.39 11.56 5.72
N GLU A 2 2.20 11.36 6.27
CA GLU A 2 1.41 10.12 6.21
C GLU A 2 1.13 9.62 4.78
N GLU A 3 0.63 10.50 3.90
CA GLU A 3 0.33 10.15 2.50
C GLU A 3 1.57 9.73 1.71
N VAL A 4 2.70 10.40 1.96
CA VAL A 4 3.98 10.05 1.32
C VAL A 4 4.46 8.69 1.83
N ALA A 5 4.35 8.41 3.13
CA ALA A 5 4.69 7.11 3.68
C ALA A 5 3.81 5.99 3.09
N ALA A 6 2.52 6.27 2.89
CA ALA A 6 1.59 5.34 2.27
C ALA A 6 1.93 5.02 0.81
N VAL A 7 2.28 6.04 0.01
CA VAL A 7 2.75 5.85 -1.37
C VAL A 7 4.07 5.08 -1.40
N MET A 8 5.03 5.42 -0.53
CA MET A 8 6.31 4.68 -0.46
C MET A 8 6.12 3.20 -0.07
N ALA A 9 5.16 2.91 0.81
CA ALA A 9 4.82 1.53 1.17
C ALA A 9 4.16 0.76 0.01
N HIS A 10 3.35 1.44 -0.80
CA HIS A 10 2.80 0.89 -2.03
C HIS A 10 3.91 0.54 -3.04
N GLU A 11 4.85 1.46 -3.29
CA GLU A 11 6.00 1.20 -4.16
C GLU A 11 6.89 0.06 -3.64
N LEU A 12 7.10 0.00 -2.32
CA LEU A 12 7.84 -1.10 -1.70
C LEU A 12 7.14 -2.45 -1.90
N ALA A 13 5.80 -2.48 -1.89
CA ALA A 13 5.04 -3.69 -2.16
C ALA A 13 5.24 -4.19 -3.61
N HIS A 14 5.28 -3.29 -4.59
CA HIS A 14 5.61 -3.66 -5.99
C HIS A 14 7.01 -4.28 -6.11
N VAL A 15 7.99 -3.74 -5.41
CA VAL A 15 9.36 -4.29 -5.38
C VAL A 15 9.38 -5.66 -4.69
N GLN A 16 8.69 -5.79 -3.55
CA GLN A 16 8.59 -7.05 -2.81
C GLN A 16 7.98 -8.17 -3.66
N HIS A 17 6.96 -7.85 -4.47
CA HIS A 17 6.26 -8.81 -5.34
C HIS A 17 6.87 -8.96 -6.74
N ARG A 18 7.92 -8.18 -7.05
CA ARG A 18 8.64 -8.20 -8.33
C ARG A 18 7.72 -7.95 -9.53
N ASP A 19 6.91 -6.92 -9.44
CA ASP A 19 5.85 -6.66 -10.41
C ASP A 19 6.40 -6.33 -11.80
N THR A 20 7.49 -5.56 -11.87
CA THR A 20 8.20 -5.28 -13.12
C THR A 20 8.69 -6.55 -13.82
N LEU A 21 9.23 -7.51 -13.05
CA LEU A 21 9.70 -8.79 -13.59
C LEU A 21 8.51 -9.61 -14.11
N THR A 22 7.45 -9.70 -13.32
CA THR A 22 6.22 -10.43 -13.70
C THR A 22 5.66 -9.88 -15.01
N MET A 23 5.54 -8.56 -15.11
CA MET A 23 5.06 -7.89 -16.33
C MET A 23 5.96 -8.11 -17.53
N THR A 24 7.28 -8.10 -17.32
CA THR A 24 8.25 -8.38 -18.40
C THR A 24 8.08 -9.81 -18.92
N ILE A 25 7.91 -10.79 -18.03
CA ILE A 25 7.68 -12.19 -18.43
C ILE A 25 6.35 -12.33 -19.18
N VAL A 26 5.26 -11.76 -18.65
CA VAL A 26 3.93 -11.78 -19.30
C VAL A 26 4.00 -11.15 -20.68
N ALA A 27 4.61 -9.97 -20.81
CA ALA A 27 4.77 -9.28 -22.09
C ALA A 27 5.62 -10.09 -23.08
N THR A 28 6.71 -10.72 -22.62
CA THR A 28 7.56 -11.56 -23.46
C THR A 28 6.79 -12.78 -23.99
N LEU A 29 6.00 -13.45 -23.13
CA LEU A 29 5.18 -14.59 -23.53
C LEU A 29 4.06 -14.18 -24.50
N ALA A 30 3.38 -13.07 -24.24
CA ALA A 30 2.37 -12.52 -25.15
C ALA A 30 2.97 -12.17 -26.52
N GLY A 31 4.16 -11.56 -26.54
CA GLY A 31 4.92 -11.27 -27.75
C GLY A 31 5.32 -12.55 -28.51
N ALA A 32 5.81 -13.56 -27.80
CA ALA A 32 6.18 -14.85 -28.42
C ALA A 32 4.98 -15.57 -29.04
N ILE A 33 3.83 -15.61 -28.35
CA ILE A 33 2.59 -16.19 -28.87
C ILE A 33 2.12 -15.42 -30.11
N SER A 34 2.18 -14.09 -30.07
CA SER A 34 1.84 -13.25 -31.23
C SER A 34 2.76 -13.52 -32.42
N MET A 35 4.07 -13.69 -32.18
CA MET A 35 5.05 -14.02 -33.22
C MET A 35 4.78 -15.40 -33.82
N LEU A 36 4.43 -16.41 -33.01
CA LEU A 36 4.04 -17.74 -33.50
C LEU A 36 2.76 -17.69 -34.33
N GLY A 37 1.76 -16.90 -33.92
CA GLY A 37 0.54 -16.68 -34.70
C GLY A 37 0.81 -16.05 -36.07
N ASN A 38 1.68 -15.04 -36.13
CA ASN A 38 2.13 -14.46 -37.39
C ASN A 38 2.90 -15.47 -38.24
N PHE A 39 3.82 -16.25 -37.65
CA PHE A 39 4.57 -17.26 -38.37
C PHE A 39 3.65 -18.36 -38.95
N ALA A 40 2.65 -18.81 -38.19
CA ALA A 40 1.65 -19.76 -38.66
C ALA A 40 0.80 -19.20 -39.80
N PHE A 41 0.48 -17.91 -39.79
CA PHE A 41 -0.24 -17.25 -40.89
C PHE A 41 0.61 -17.16 -42.17
N PHE A 42 1.84 -16.66 -42.06
CA PHE A 42 2.72 -16.42 -43.22
C PHE A 42 3.33 -17.71 -43.80
N PHE A 43 3.62 -18.73 -42.97
CA PHE A 43 4.28 -19.96 -43.39
C PHE A 43 3.37 -21.20 -43.38
N GLY A 44 2.22 -21.16 -42.70
CA GLY A 44 1.25 -22.26 -42.65
C GLY A 44 0.19 -22.24 -43.74
N GLY A 45 0.08 -21.15 -44.52
CA GLY A 45 -0.95 -20.95 -45.55
C GLY A 45 -0.79 -21.77 -46.84
N ASN A 46 0.29 -22.54 -46.99
CA ASN A 46 0.58 -23.30 -48.22
C ASN A 46 0.41 -24.82 -48.04
N ARG A 47 -0.81 -25.27 -47.72
CA ARG A 47 -1.16 -26.70 -47.76
C ARG A 47 -2.57 -26.91 -48.26
N ASP A 48 -2.69 -27.11 -49.56
CA ASP A 48 -3.64 -27.97 -50.29
C ASP A 48 -4.87 -28.47 -49.52
N ASN A 49 -5.67 -27.57 -48.95
CA ASN A 49 -6.94 -27.94 -48.36
C ASN A 49 -7.96 -26.87 -48.70
N ASN A 50 -8.83 -27.23 -49.64
CA ASN A 50 -9.87 -26.41 -50.24
C ASN A 50 -11.03 -26.15 -49.24
N ASN A 51 -10.70 -25.94 -47.97
CA ASN A 51 -11.65 -25.74 -46.88
C ASN A 51 -11.63 -24.27 -46.43
N PRO A 52 -12.54 -23.43 -46.96
CA PRO A 52 -12.60 -22.00 -46.61
C PRO A 52 -12.78 -21.73 -45.11
N PHE A 53 -13.30 -22.69 -44.33
CA PHE A 53 -13.44 -22.57 -42.88
C PHE A 53 -12.10 -22.55 -42.14
N GLY A 54 -11.03 -23.17 -42.68
CA GLY A 54 -9.70 -23.18 -42.06
C GLY A 54 -9.02 -21.81 -42.11
N PHE A 55 -9.11 -21.13 -43.26
CA PHE A 55 -8.56 -19.79 -43.45
C PHE A 55 -9.30 -18.75 -42.59
N VAL A 56 -10.63 -18.83 -42.52
CA VAL A 56 -11.44 -17.97 -41.64
C VAL A 56 -11.07 -18.19 -40.17
N GLY A 57 -10.84 -19.44 -39.75
CA GLY A 57 -10.40 -19.75 -38.39
C GLY A 57 -9.07 -19.09 -38.01
N VAL A 58 -8.08 -19.11 -38.92
CA VAL A 58 -6.78 -18.45 -38.70
C VAL A 58 -6.96 -16.92 -38.62
N LEU A 59 -7.76 -16.33 -39.51
CA LEU A 59 -8.01 -14.88 -39.51
C LEU A 59 -8.70 -14.42 -38.22
N VAL A 60 -9.69 -15.18 -37.73
CA VAL A 60 -10.36 -14.90 -36.45
C VAL A 60 -9.36 -15.03 -35.30
N ALA A 61 -8.53 -16.07 -35.28
CA ALA A 61 -7.53 -16.26 -34.24
C ALA A 61 -6.48 -15.13 -34.20
N MET A 62 -6.08 -14.59 -35.35
CA MET A 62 -5.16 -13.45 -35.42
C MET A 62 -5.70 -12.17 -34.77
N ILE A 63 -7.02 -11.98 -34.78
CA ILE A 63 -7.67 -10.84 -34.13
C ILE A 63 -7.89 -11.17 -32.65
N VAL A 64 -8.49 -12.33 -32.37
CA VAL A 64 -8.91 -12.70 -31.01
C VAL A 64 -7.73 -12.94 -30.07
N ALA A 65 -6.63 -13.54 -30.52
CA ALA A 65 -5.50 -13.88 -29.65
C ALA A 65 -4.80 -12.63 -29.06
N PRO A 66 -4.48 -11.57 -29.83
CA PRO A 66 -3.99 -10.31 -29.26
C PRO A 66 -4.97 -9.68 -28.26
N PHE A 67 -6.27 -9.65 -28.56
CA PHE A 67 -7.26 -9.10 -27.63
C PHE A 67 -7.32 -9.91 -26.33
N ALA A 68 -7.28 -11.25 -26.41
CA ALA A 68 -7.24 -12.11 -25.24
C ALA A 68 -5.97 -11.86 -24.41
N ALA A 69 -4.81 -11.73 -25.05
CA ALA A 69 -3.55 -11.41 -24.37
C ALA A 69 -3.61 -10.04 -23.67
N MET A 70 -4.19 -9.02 -24.32
CA MET A 70 -4.39 -7.70 -23.72
C MET A 70 -5.28 -7.77 -22.48
N VAL A 71 -6.38 -8.51 -22.53
CA VAL A 71 -7.29 -8.68 -21.37
C VAL A 71 -6.58 -9.37 -20.22
N VAL A 72 -5.81 -10.43 -20.48
CA VAL A 72 -5.03 -11.13 -19.46
C VAL A 72 -3.99 -10.20 -18.85
N GLN A 73 -3.24 -9.46 -19.66
CA GLN A 73 -2.24 -8.51 -19.17
C GLN A 73 -2.86 -7.42 -18.30
N MET A 74 -4.01 -6.88 -18.70
CA MET A 74 -4.76 -5.89 -17.92
C MET A 74 -5.33 -6.47 -16.62
N ALA A 75 -5.76 -7.74 -16.63
CA ALA A 75 -6.23 -8.42 -15.42
C ALA A 75 -5.09 -8.62 -14.42
N VAL A 76 -3.93 -9.09 -14.89
CA VAL A 76 -2.72 -9.25 -14.06
C VAL A 76 -2.30 -7.91 -13.45
N SER A 77 -2.32 -6.84 -14.24
CA SER A 77 -1.97 -5.49 -13.79
C SER A 77 -2.87 -5.01 -12.67
N ARG A 78 -4.18 -5.13 -12.86
CA ARG A 78 -5.17 -4.72 -11.85
C ARG A 78 -5.04 -5.50 -10.55
N THR A 79 -4.84 -6.82 -10.63
CA THR A 79 -4.65 -7.65 -9.43
C THR A 79 -3.43 -7.21 -8.64
N ARG A 80 -2.32 -6.87 -9.31
CA ARG A 80 -1.08 -6.42 -8.65
C ARG A 80 -1.23 -5.08 -7.95
N GLU A 81 -1.97 -4.14 -8.53
CA GLU A 81 -2.28 -2.86 -7.88
C GLU A 81 -3.07 -3.03 -6.57
N TYR A 82 -4.10 -3.90 -6.57
CA TYR A 82 -4.86 -4.20 -5.35
C TYR A 82 -4.02 -4.95 -4.32
N GLU A 83 -3.15 -5.86 -4.75
CA GLU A 83 -2.21 -6.55 -3.86
C GLU A 83 -1.20 -5.58 -3.24
N ALA A 84 -0.71 -4.61 -4.02
CA ALA A 84 0.19 -3.57 -3.54
C ALA A 84 -0.51 -2.60 -2.59
N ASP A 85 -1.76 -2.21 -2.86
CA ASP A 85 -2.58 -1.40 -1.94
C ASP A 85 -2.78 -2.10 -0.60
N ARG A 86 -3.21 -3.36 -0.65
CA ARG A 86 -3.42 -4.20 0.52
C ARG A 86 -2.12 -4.36 1.30
N ARG A 87 -1.04 -4.76 0.62
CA ARG A 87 0.24 -5.03 1.28
C ARG A 87 0.89 -3.77 1.82
N GLY A 88 0.82 -2.66 1.08
CA GLY A 88 1.22 -1.35 1.53
C GLY A 88 0.48 -1.00 2.82
N ALA A 89 -0.84 -1.05 2.80
CA ALA A 89 -1.69 -0.77 3.96
C ALA A 89 -1.39 -1.66 5.18
N GLU A 90 -1.05 -2.94 4.98
CA GLU A 90 -0.58 -3.84 6.04
C GLU A 90 0.77 -3.43 6.62
N ILE A 91 1.70 -2.93 5.80
CA ILE A 91 3.05 -2.54 6.24
C ILE A 91 3.02 -1.32 7.17
N PHE A 92 2.21 -0.31 6.85
CA PHE A 92 2.16 0.94 7.62
C PHE A 92 0.93 1.09 8.53
N GLY A 93 -0.05 0.17 8.42
CA GLY A 93 -1.15 0.00 9.38
C GLY A 93 -2.32 0.96 9.25
N HIS A 94 -2.35 1.85 8.26
CA HIS A 94 -3.37 2.90 8.15
C HIS A 94 -3.95 3.05 6.72
N PRO A 95 -4.77 2.10 6.23
CA PRO A 95 -5.23 2.09 4.82
C PRO A 95 -5.80 3.43 4.30
N LEU A 96 -6.41 4.24 5.18
CA LEU A 96 -6.96 5.56 4.87
C LEU A 96 -5.92 6.60 4.41
N TRP A 97 -4.65 6.47 4.79
CA TRP A 97 -3.61 7.40 4.32
C TRP A 97 -3.35 7.21 2.82
N LEU A 98 -3.37 5.96 2.34
CA LEU A 98 -3.24 5.68 0.91
C LEU A 98 -4.50 6.13 0.15
N ALA A 99 -5.69 5.91 0.73
CA ALA A 99 -6.93 6.39 0.14
C ALA A 99 -6.96 7.93 -0.01
N SER A 100 -6.47 8.65 1.01
CA SER A 100 -6.33 10.12 0.96
C SER A 100 -5.32 10.56 -0.12
N ALA A 101 -4.17 9.88 -0.19
CA ALA A 101 -3.15 10.16 -1.20
C ALA A 101 -3.71 9.95 -2.63
N LEU A 102 -4.34 8.81 -2.89
CA LEU A 102 -4.96 8.49 -4.18
C LEU A 102 -6.02 9.51 -4.57
N ASN A 103 -6.88 9.93 -3.65
CA ASN A 103 -7.89 10.95 -3.91
C ASN A 103 -7.27 12.31 -4.28
N LYS A 104 -6.20 12.71 -3.60
CA LYS A 104 -5.49 13.97 -3.93
C LYS A 104 -4.79 13.89 -5.29
N ILE A 105 -4.15 12.76 -5.58
CA ILE A 105 -3.45 12.52 -6.84
C ILE A 105 -4.43 12.52 -8.01
N ALA A 106 -5.55 11.80 -7.91
CA ALA A 106 -6.59 11.75 -8.94
C ALA A 106 -7.18 13.14 -9.24
N ARG A 107 -7.55 13.89 -8.19
CA ARG A 107 -8.05 15.27 -8.36
C ARG A 107 -7.01 16.20 -8.99
N GLY A 108 -5.73 16.01 -8.68
CA GLY A 108 -4.64 16.78 -9.28
C GLY A 108 -4.45 16.49 -10.77
N ALA A 109 -4.56 15.22 -11.18
CA ALA A 109 -4.42 14.86 -12.59
C ALA A 109 -5.62 15.23 -13.44
N GLU A 110 -6.85 15.20 -12.91
CA GLU A 110 -8.00 15.73 -13.64
C GLU A 110 -7.81 17.21 -14.02
N GLN A 111 -7.09 17.98 -13.20
CA GLN A 111 -6.88 19.41 -13.37
C GLN A 111 -5.69 19.79 -14.26
N ILE A 112 -4.72 18.88 -14.45
CA ILE A 112 -3.47 19.16 -15.16
C ILE A 112 -3.40 18.23 -16.37
N PRO A 113 -3.75 18.72 -17.57
CA PRO A 113 -3.51 18.00 -18.82
C PRO A 113 -2.04 17.64 -18.91
N ASN A 114 -1.74 16.35 -19.17
CA ASN A 114 -0.38 15.88 -19.37
C ASN A 114 -0.14 15.59 -20.86
N PRO A 115 0.21 16.61 -21.67
CA PRO A 115 0.38 16.43 -23.11
C PRO A 115 1.52 15.48 -23.47
N ASP A 116 2.49 15.26 -22.58
CA ASP A 116 3.56 14.28 -22.79
C ASP A 116 3.04 12.84 -22.63
N ALA A 117 2.18 12.59 -21.66
CA ALA A 117 1.54 11.29 -21.48
C ALA A 117 0.52 11.00 -22.60
N GLU A 118 -0.25 11.99 -23.05
CA GLU A 118 -1.14 11.86 -24.21
C GLU A 118 -0.39 11.52 -25.50
N ARG A 119 0.81 12.08 -25.68
CA ARG A 119 1.68 11.78 -26.83
C ARG A 119 2.31 10.39 -26.79
N ASN A 120 2.42 9.77 -25.61
CA ASN A 120 3.01 8.45 -25.45
C ASN A 120 2.15 7.53 -24.57
N PRO A 121 1.02 7.01 -25.11
CA PRO A 121 0.09 6.15 -24.37
C PRO A 121 0.76 4.88 -23.82
N ALA A 122 1.85 4.43 -24.44
CA ALA A 122 2.60 3.27 -24.00
C ALA A 122 3.24 3.47 -22.62
N MET A 123 3.41 4.71 -22.14
CA MET A 123 3.99 5.02 -20.82
C MET A 123 2.95 5.11 -19.70
N ALA A 124 1.66 4.96 -20.00
CA ALA A 124 0.58 5.11 -19.03
C ALA A 124 0.72 4.16 -17.82
N HIS A 125 1.35 3.00 -18.00
CA HIS A 125 1.60 2.01 -16.95
C HIS A 125 2.68 2.38 -15.93
N LEU A 126 3.39 3.51 -16.12
CA LEU A 126 4.37 4.02 -15.16
C LEU A 126 3.76 5.04 -14.19
N PHE A 127 2.48 5.42 -14.40
CA PHE A 127 1.81 6.42 -13.59
C PHE A 127 0.86 5.74 -12.59
N ILE A 128 0.87 6.21 -11.34
CA ILE A 128 0.01 5.68 -10.25
C ILE A 128 -1.49 5.85 -10.57
N ILE A 129 -1.82 6.82 -11.41
CA ILE A 129 -3.16 7.15 -11.88
C ILE A 129 -3.12 7.33 -13.39
N ASN A 130 -4.22 7.01 -14.09
CA ASN A 130 -4.29 7.19 -15.53
C ASN A 130 -4.10 8.69 -15.88
N PRO A 131 -3.03 9.08 -16.59
CA PRO A 131 -2.77 10.47 -16.95
C PRO A 131 -3.52 10.93 -18.20
N LEU A 132 -4.28 10.03 -18.86
CA LEU A 132 -4.98 10.31 -20.11
C LEU A 132 -6.36 10.88 -19.82
N HIS A 133 -6.59 12.13 -20.22
CA HIS A 133 -7.93 12.71 -20.29
C HIS A 133 -8.69 12.04 -21.45
N GLY A 134 -9.93 11.59 -21.20
CA GLY A 134 -10.74 10.72 -22.07
C GLY A 134 -11.20 11.31 -23.41
N GLU A 135 -10.41 12.17 -24.05
CA GLU A 135 -10.76 12.89 -25.28
C GLU A 135 -10.69 12.02 -26.55
N ARG A 136 -10.08 10.82 -26.55
CA ARG A 136 -9.93 10.06 -27.80
C ARG A 136 -10.14 8.55 -27.84
N MET A 137 -10.41 7.87 -26.72
CA MET A 137 -11.02 6.54 -26.68
C MET A 137 -10.97 6.09 -25.22
N ASP A 138 -12.13 5.71 -24.70
CA ASP A 138 -12.34 5.19 -23.35
C ASP A 138 -11.26 4.19 -22.94
N ASN A 139 -10.75 4.32 -21.71
CA ASN A 139 -10.48 3.32 -20.66
C ASN A 139 -9.96 1.89 -20.97
N LEU A 140 -9.82 1.50 -22.23
CA LEU A 140 -9.39 0.19 -22.72
C LEU A 140 -7.87 0.01 -22.62
N PHE A 141 -7.15 1.09 -22.28
CA PHE A 141 -5.72 1.10 -21.99
C PHE A 141 -5.42 1.58 -20.55
N SER A 142 -6.43 1.76 -19.69
CA SER A 142 -6.21 1.95 -18.26
C SER A 142 -5.64 0.65 -17.69
N THR A 143 -4.31 0.58 -17.58
CA THR A 143 -3.59 -0.53 -16.96
C THR A 143 -3.77 -0.57 -15.44
N HIS A 144 -4.35 0.48 -14.85
CA HIS A 144 -4.69 0.59 -13.43
C HIS A 144 -6.18 0.38 -13.19
N PRO A 145 -6.58 -0.22 -12.06
CA PRO A 145 -7.96 -0.18 -11.62
C PRO A 145 -8.39 1.28 -11.40
N SER A 146 -9.68 1.56 -11.55
CA SER A 146 -10.19 2.90 -11.25
C SER A 146 -9.82 3.31 -9.82
N THR A 147 -9.38 4.55 -9.66
CA THR A 147 -8.93 5.09 -8.37
C THR A 147 -10.03 4.95 -7.32
N GLU A 148 -11.29 5.14 -7.71
CA GLU A 148 -12.47 5.03 -6.86
C GLU A 148 -12.60 3.63 -6.25
N ASN A 149 -12.32 2.59 -7.04
CA ASN A 149 -12.41 1.20 -6.56
C ASN A 149 -11.29 0.88 -5.57
N ARG A 150 -10.08 1.39 -5.83
CA ARG A 150 -8.95 1.27 -4.90
C ARG A 150 -9.22 1.98 -3.58
N ILE A 151 -9.77 3.20 -3.65
CA ILE A 151 -10.20 3.97 -2.47
C ILE A 151 -11.26 3.20 -1.68
N ALA A 152 -12.27 2.64 -2.36
CA ALA A 152 -13.32 1.87 -1.71
C ALA A 152 -12.75 0.62 -1.00
N ALA A 153 -11.86 -0.14 -1.66
CA ALA A 153 -11.21 -1.30 -1.07
C ALA A 153 -10.35 -0.95 0.15
N LEU A 154 -9.63 0.18 0.12
CA LEU A 154 -8.85 0.67 1.27
C LEU A 154 -9.74 1.13 2.42
N GLN A 155 -10.88 1.75 2.13
CA GLN A 155 -11.87 2.12 3.16
C GLN A 155 -12.50 0.88 3.80
N GLU A 156 -12.78 -0.16 3.02
CA GLU A 156 -13.24 -1.45 3.52
C GLU A 156 -12.19 -2.12 4.41
N MET A 157 -10.94 -2.19 3.95
CA MET A 157 -9.82 -2.69 4.75
C MET A 157 -9.65 -1.92 6.06
N ALA A 158 -9.81 -0.59 6.05
CA ALA A 158 -9.77 0.21 7.27
C ALA A 158 -10.91 -0.13 8.25
N ARG A 159 -12.10 -0.46 7.74
CA ARG A 159 -13.22 -0.94 8.56
C ARG A 159 -12.94 -2.31 9.13
N GLU A 160 -12.28 -3.20 8.40
CA GLU A 160 -11.87 -4.51 8.90
C GLU A 160 -10.79 -4.39 9.99
N MET A 161 -9.78 -3.54 9.76
CA MET A 161 -8.71 -3.28 10.74
C MET A 161 -9.22 -2.58 12.00
N GLY A 162 -10.14 -1.62 11.85
CA GLY A 162 -10.79 -0.91 12.98
C GLY A 162 -11.97 -1.66 13.59
N GLY A 163 -12.48 -2.68 12.89
CA GLY A 163 -13.64 -3.51 13.25
C GLY A 163 -13.26 -4.90 13.75
N ALA A 164 -11.97 -5.21 13.88
CA ALA A 164 -11.52 -6.31 14.73
C ALA A 164 -12.26 -6.15 16.07
N PRO A 165 -13.06 -7.13 16.50
CA PRO A 165 -13.80 -6.98 17.74
C PRO A 165 -12.77 -6.66 18.81
N GLN A 166 -12.95 -5.54 19.48
CA GLN A 166 -12.37 -5.29 20.78
C GLN A 166 -13.00 -6.30 21.76
N ALA A 167 -12.73 -7.59 21.54
CA ALA A 167 -13.13 -8.68 22.40
C ALA A 167 -12.36 -8.47 23.70
N SER A 168 -13.08 -7.93 24.68
CA SER A 168 -12.65 -7.72 26.05
C SER A 168 -11.40 -6.85 26.24
N ARG A 169 -11.52 -5.55 25.92
CA ARG A 169 -11.21 -4.55 26.94
C ARG A 169 -12.51 -4.03 27.55
N ARG A 170 -13.39 -4.95 27.93
CA ARG A 170 -14.25 -4.68 29.09
C ARG A 170 -13.27 -4.38 30.20
N GLN A 171 -13.37 -3.15 30.70
CA GLN A 171 -12.71 -2.70 31.91
C GLN A 171 -12.78 -3.84 32.93
N ALA A 172 -11.69 -4.58 33.11
CA ALA A 172 -11.50 -5.28 34.35
C ALA A 172 -11.27 -4.16 35.35
N SER A 173 -12.36 -3.70 35.97
CA SER A 173 -12.24 -2.96 37.22
C SER A 173 -11.26 -3.75 38.07
N PRO A 174 -10.18 -3.14 38.59
CA PRO A 174 -9.35 -3.82 39.55
C PRO A 174 -10.28 -4.34 40.65
N PRO A 175 -10.13 -5.60 41.10
CA PRO A 175 -10.98 -6.13 42.15
C PRO A 175 -10.93 -5.15 43.34
N PRO A 176 -12.07 -4.88 44.01
CA PRO A 176 -12.05 -4.04 45.18
C PRO A 176 -11.05 -4.62 46.17
N ILE A 177 -10.07 -3.82 46.57
CA ILE A 177 -9.17 -4.15 47.67
C ILE A 177 -10.08 -4.28 48.89
N GLN A 178 -10.39 -5.51 49.27
CA GLN A 178 -11.02 -5.79 50.55
C GLN A 178 -9.99 -5.37 51.60
N PRO A 179 -10.36 -4.59 52.63
CA PRO A 179 -9.49 -4.42 53.78
C PRO A 179 -9.39 -5.81 54.42
N GLU A 180 -8.29 -6.50 54.18
CA GLU A 180 -8.03 -7.74 54.90
C GLU A 180 -8.05 -7.42 56.39
N GLY A 181 -8.93 -8.14 57.08
CA GLY A 181 -9.14 -8.01 58.50
C GLY A 181 -7.82 -8.13 59.24
N SER A 182 -7.70 -7.30 60.27
CA SER A 182 -6.73 -7.43 61.33
C SER A 182 -6.67 -8.87 61.86
N SER A 183 -5.67 -9.63 61.45
CA SER A 183 -5.17 -10.76 62.23
C SER A 183 -3.72 -10.48 62.60
N ALA A 184 -3.55 -9.87 63.78
CA ALA A 184 -2.29 -9.91 64.48
C ALA A 184 -1.93 -11.39 64.71
N GLY A 185 -0.85 -11.86 64.08
CA GLY A 185 -0.24 -13.13 64.45
C GLY A 185 0.28 -13.10 65.90
N PRO A 186 0.70 -14.23 66.47
CA PRO A 186 1.08 -14.34 67.89
C PRO A 186 2.30 -13.50 68.30
N TRP A 187 2.93 -12.81 67.36
CA TRP A 187 4.14 -12.01 67.52
C TRP A 187 3.90 -10.56 67.08
N GLY A 188 2.78 -9.97 67.51
CA GLY A 188 2.47 -8.57 67.23
C GLY A 188 3.38 -7.61 67.99
N SER A 189 4.36 -7.01 67.32
CA SER A 189 4.93 -5.73 67.73
C SER A 189 4.07 -4.59 67.18
N ARG A 190 3.70 -3.64 68.05
CA ARG A 190 3.10 -2.36 67.65
C ARG A 190 4.11 -1.60 66.77
N PRO A 191 3.69 -0.80 65.79
CA PRO A 191 4.62 0.07 65.10
C PRO A 191 5.11 1.14 66.08
N GLU A 192 6.41 1.12 66.36
CA GLU A 192 7.13 2.27 66.89
C GLU A 192 6.96 3.45 65.93
N GLU A 193 6.76 4.60 66.53
CA GLU A 193 6.70 5.92 65.92
C GLU A 193 8.03 6.22 65.22
N ALA A 194 8.11 5.95 63.91
CA ALA A 194 9.29 6.23 63.11
C ALA A 194 9.25 7.67 62.60
N SER A 195 10.00 8.51 63.30
CA SER A 195 10.70 9.74 62.90
C SER A 195 10.49 10.28 61.47
N THR A 196 10.20 11.58 61.43
CA THR A 196 10.27 12.51 60.29
C THR A 196 11.33 12.13 59.24
N PRO A 197 10.99 12.04 57.94
CA PRO A 197 11.99 11.88 56.90
C PRO A 197 12.89 13.13 56.87
N ALA A 198 14.20 12.93 57.01
CA ALA A 198 15.19 13.96 56.77
C ALA A 198 15.10 14.48 55.33
N GLU A 199 15.27 15.80 55.19
CA GLU A 199 15.30 16.52 53.91
C GLU A 199 16.36 15.93 52.96
N PRO A 200 16.09 15.75 51.66
CA PRO A 200 17.06 15.17 50.74
C PRO A 200 18.24 16.11 50.51
N GLU A 201 19.47 15.57 50.62
CA GLU A 201 20.70 16.32 50.33
C GLU A 201 20.69 16.90 48.89
N PRO A 202 21.24 18.12 48.69
CA PRO A 202 21.36 18.69 47.35
C PRO A 202 22.34 17.88 46.49
N PRO A 203 22.08 17.74 45.17
CA PRO A 203 22.92 16.94 44.28
C PRO A 203 24.32 17.55 44.13
N LYS A 204 25.34 16.71 44.31
CA LYS A 204 26.74 17.09 44.09
C LYS A 204 26.99 17.39 42.60
N PRO A 205 27.75 18.44 42.26
CA PRO A 205 28.05 18.76 40.88
C PRO A 205 28.95 17.67 40.26
N ASN A 206 28.55 17.19 39.08
CA ASN A 206 29.38 16.30 38.27
C ASN A 206 30.39 17.14 37.44
N PRO A 207 31.56 16.59 37.09
CA PRO A 207 32.62 17.32 36.37
C PRO A 207 32.24 17.70 34.92
N TRP A 208 31.04 17.35 34.45
CA TRP A 208 30.57 17.55 33.08
C TRP A 208 29.32 18.43 32.96
N GLY A 209 29.04 19.26 33.98
CA GLY A 209 28.24 20.50 33.83
C GLY A 209 26.81 20.38 33.27
N ARG A 210 26.14 19.24 33.42
CA ARG A 210 24.74 19.07 32.97
C ARG A 210 23.82 18.78 34.16
N ASN A 211 22.99 19.76 34.48
CA ASN A 211 21.95 19.66 35.50
C ASN A 211 20.70 18.97 34.89
N PRO A 212 20.24 17.81 35.39
CA PRO A 212 19.15 17.05 34.77
C PRO A 212 17.74 17.63 34.98
N THR A 213 17.58 18.71 35.75
CA THR A 213 16.24 19.23 36.15
C THR A 213 16.03 20.74 35.88
N GLY A 214 16.60 21.29 34.81
CA GLY A 214 16.34 22.67 34.37
C GLY A 214 15.55 22.77 33.04
N PRO A 215 14.73 23.83 32.82
CA PRO A 215 13.94 23.97 31.59
C PRO A 215 14.83 24.11 30.35
N ARG A 216 14.61 23.25 29.34
CA ARG A 216 15.31 23.30 28.05
C ARG A 216 14.94 24.59 27.31
N THR A 217 15.87 25.52 27.19
CA THR A 217 15.72 26.66 26.28
C THR A 217 15.88 26.18 24.85
N ILE A 218 14.83 26.39 24.04
CA ILE A 218 14.80 26.02 22.63
C ILE A 218 15.66 27.00 21.85
N ARG A 219 16.77 26.52 21.29
CA ARG A 219 17.39 27.09 20.09
C ARG A 219 17.77 25.95 19.16
N SER A 220 17.02 25.78 18.08
CA SER A 220 17.47 25.02 16.92
C SER A 220 17.38 25.89 15.67
N LYS A 221 18.57 26.23 15.16
CA LYS A 221 18.82 26.72 13.81
C LYS A 221 18.45 25.64 12.79
N GLY A 222 18.09 26.06 11.58
CA GLY A 222 17.59 25.22 10.49
C GLY A 222 18.63 24.31 9.80
N PRO A 223 18.20 23.50 8.82
CA PRO A 223 18.99 22.39 8.30
C PRO A 223 19.87 22.80 7.11
N TRP A 224 21.04 23.34 7.43
CA TRP A 224 22.27 23.17 6.63
C TRP A 224 23.46 23.04 7.59
N SER A 225 23.34 22.16 8.56
CA SER A 225 24.42 21.75 9.48
C SER A 225 24.14 20.34 9.98
#